data_AF-A0A077ZM12-F1
#
_entry.id   AF-A0A077ZM12-F1
#
_cell.length_a   1.000
_cell.length_b   1.000
_cell.length_c   1.000
_cell.angle_alpha   90.00
_cell.angle_beta   90.00
_cell.angle_gamma   90.00
#
_symmetry.space_group_name_H-M   'P 1'
#
loop_
_entity.id
_entity.type
_entity.pdbx_description
1 polymer ?
#
loop_
_entity_poly.entity_id
_entity_poly.type
_entity_poly.pdbx_seq_one_letter_code
_entity_poly.pdbx_strand_id
1 'polypeptide(L)'
;MEVAIAQSTDEELQWAKEQSSLKLIPEPIKGSRHPLWKNVSSGNPRIYLPAGLRPSVFRYVFVQEEDADGIQTPRYQARTLCFAELRNQ
;
A
#
# COMPACT_ATOMS: atom_id res chain seq x y z
N MET A 1 -2.26 -1.31 -13.61
CA MET A 1 -3.73 -1.42 -13.57
C MET A 1 -4.21 -2.30 -12.42
N GLU A 2 -3.55 -3.43 -12.19
CA GLU A 2 -3.93 -4.44 -11.17
C GLU A 2 -4.23 -3.84 -9.79
N VAL A 3 -3.42 -2.88 -9.33
CA VAL A 3 -3.65 -2.22 -8.03
C VAL A 3 -5.01 -1.51 -7.97
N ALA A 4 -5.42 -0.76 -9.00
CA ALA A 4 -6.70 -0.04 -9.00
C ALA A 4 -7.90 -1.00 -9.01
N ILE A 5 -7.78 -2.13 -9.72
CA ILE A 5 -8.78 -3.20 -9.72
C ILE A 5 -8.84 -3.84 -8.34
N ALA A 6 -7.70 -4.22 -7.77
CA ALA A 6 -7.63 -4.84 -6.44
C ALA A 6 -8.13 -3.89 -5.33
N GLN A 7 -7.88 -2.58 -5.45
CA GLN A 7 -8.46 -1.56 -4.58
C GLN A 7 -9.99 -1.52 -4.69
N SER A 8 -10.54 -1.66 -5.90
CA SER A 8 -12.00 -1.61 -6.10
C SER A 8 -12.75 -2.78 -5.45
N THR A 9 -12.07 -3.90 -5.23
CA THR A 9 -12.61 -5.09 -4.55
C THR A 9 -12.17 -5.22 -3.10
N ASP A 10 -11.42 -4.24 -2.55
CA ASP A 10 -10.92 -4.32 -1.18
C ASP A 10 -11.96 -3.78 -0.19
N GLU A 11 -12.47 -4.66 0.68
CA GLU A 11 -13.40 -4.29 1.75
C GLU A 11 -12.73 -3.36 2.78
N GLU A 12 -11.43 -3.54 3.03
CA GLU A 12 -10.67 -2.67 3.94
C GLU A 12 -10.53 -1.25 3.39
N LEU A 13 -10.66 -1.04 2.07
CA LEU A 13 -10.61 0.30 1.50
C LEU A 13 -11.85 1.11 1.89
N GLN A 14 -13.04 0.51 1.88
CA GLN A 14 -14.26 1.21 2.31
C GLN A 14 -14.17 1.54 3.80
N TRP A 15 -13.73 0.59 4.61
CA TRP A 15 -13.46 0.84 6.03
C TRP A 15 -12.44 1.97 6.22
N ALA A 16 -11.33 1.97 5.48
CA ALA A 16 -10.31 3.02 5.58
C ALA A 16 -10.85 4.40 5.17
N LYS A 17 -11.74 4.47 4.18
CA LYS A 17 -12.35 5.75 3.77
C LYS A 17 -13.29 6.32 4.82
N GLU A 18 -14.04 5.47 5.53
CA GLU A 18 -15.10 5.91 6.44
C GLU A 18 -14.64 6.02 7.89
N GLN A 19 -13.79 5.09 8.35
CA GLN A 19 -13.50 4.90 9.77
C GLN A 19 -12.06 5.24 10.16
N SER A 20 -11.17 5.46 9.19
CA SER A 20 -9.78 5.79 9.50
C SER A 20 -9.50 7.30 9.44
N SER A 21 -8.43 7.72 10.11
CA SER A 21 -7.87 9.08 9.99
C SER A 21 -7.14 9.32 8.64
N LEU A 22 -7.17 8.35 7.73
CA LEU A 22 -6.54 8.46 6.42
C LEU A 22 -7.39 9.31 5.46
N LYS A 23 -6.73 10.27 4.81
CA LYS A 23 -7.30 11.08 3.75
C LYS A 23 -7.05 10.39 2.43
N LEU A 24 -8.00 9.55 2.02
CA LEU A 24 -7.94 8.82 0.77
C LEU A 24 -8.61 9.62 -0.36
N ILE A 25 -7.85 9.92 -1.41
CA ILE A 25 -8.37 10.58 -2.61
C ILE A 25 -8.34 9.63 -3.82
N PRO A 26 -9.37 9.62 -4.67
CA PRO A 26 -9.35 8.89 -5.92
C PRO A 26 -8.62 9.69 -7.01
N GLU A 27 -7.61 9.09 -7.64
CA GLU A 27 -6.95 9.62 -8.84
C GLU A 27 -7.45 8.88 -10.09
N PRO A 28 -8.05 9.57 -11.07
CA PRO A 28 -8.44 8.94 -12.33
C PRO A 28 -7.22 8.43 -13.11
N ILE A 29 -7.26 7.18 -13.56
CA ILE A 29 -6.26 6.62 -14.48
C ILE A 29 -6.85 6.56 -15.89
N LYS A 30 -6.14 7.12 -16.88
CA LYS A 30 -6.54 7.04 -18.29
C LYS A 30 -6.69 5.57 -18.72
N GLY A 31 -7.87 5.23 -19.24
CA GLY A 31 -8.18 3.86 -19.69
C GLY A 31 -8.65 2.90 -18.59
N SER A 32 -8.79 3.37 -17.34
CA SER A 32 -9.35 2.58 -16.24
C SER A 32 -10.77 3.01 -15.90
N ARG A 33 -11.65 2.05 -15.59
CA ARG A 33 -12.94 2.33 -14.93
C ARG A 33 -12.79 2.52 -13.41
N HIS A 34 -11.66 2.11 -12.85
CA HIS A 34 -11.39 2.19 -11.41
C HIS A 34 -10.32 3.25 -11.12
N PRO A 35 -10.58 4.19 -10.19
CA PRO A 35 -9.58 5.16 -9.77
C PRO A 35 -8.47 4.50 -8.95
N LEU A 36 -7.32 5.15 -8.89
CA LEU A 36 -6.24 4.80 -7.97
C LEU A 36 -6.39 5.58 -6.67
N TRP A 37 -6.59 4.88 -5.56
CA TRP A 37 -6.70 5.50 -4.25
C TRP A 37 -5.33 5.84 -3.67
N LYS A 38 -5.18 7.09 -3.23
CA LYS A 38 -3.95 7.62 -2.61
C LYS A 38 -4.25 8.17 -1.23
N ASN A 39 -3.39 7.84 -0.27
CA ASN A 39 -3.36 8.48 1.03
C ASN A 39 -2.54 9.77 0.97
N VAL A 40 -3.15 10.89 1.34
CA VAL A 40 -2.50 12.21 1.41
C VAL A 40 -2.38 12.75 2.85
N SER A 41 -2.67 11.93 3.88
CA SER A 41 -2.62 12.37 5.28
C SER A 41 -1.25 12.88 5.74
N SER A 42 -0.16 12.31 5.23
CA SER A 42 1.21 12.58 5.72
C SER A 42 1.97 13.65 4.91
N GLY A 43 1.28 14.42 4.06
CA GLY A 43 1.91 15.44 3.19
C GLY A 43 2.66 14.88 1.99
N ASN A 44 3.13 13.62 2.05
CA ASN A 44 3.63 12.87 0.90
C ASN A 44 2.56 11.86 0.42
N PRO A 45 1.98 12.04 -0.78
CA PRO A 45 0.99 11.11 -1.32
C PRO A 45 1.55 9.69 -1.47
N ARG A 46 0.90 8.72 -0.83
CA ARG A 46 1.25 7.30 -0.94
C ARG A 46 0.10 6.51 -1.55
N ILE A 47 0.39 5.54 -2.40
CA ILE A 47 -0.65 4.65 -2.94
C ILE A 47 -1.17 3.78 -1.80
N TYR A 48 -2.50 3.67 -1.68
CA TYR A 48 -3.13 2.69 -0.81
C TYR A 48 -2.91 1.28 -1.40
N LEU A 49 -2.36 0.33 -0.65
CA LEU A 49 -2.18 -1.03 -1.14
C LEU A 49 -3.29 -1.94 -0.58
N PRO A 50 -4.08 -2.60 -1.44
CA PRO A 50 -5.15 -3.43 -0.95
C PRO A 50 -4.61 -4.65 -0.20
N ALA A 51 -5.38 -5.17 0.76
CA ALA A 51 -4.98 -6.24 1.68
C ALA A 51 -4.33 -7.44 0.97
N GLY A 52 -4.93 -7.90 -0.12
CA GLY A 52 -4.43 -9.04 -0.91
C GLY A 52 -3.07 -8.80 -1.60
N LEU A 53 -2.69 -7.54 -1.87
CA LEU A 53 -1.40 -7.23 -2.51
C LEU A 53 -0.28 -7.00 -1.50
N ARG A 54 -0.59 -6.75 -0.22
CA ARG A 54 0.40 -6.47 0.82
C ARG A 54 1.47 -7.56 0.94
N PRO A 55 1.15 -8.87 0.99
CA PRO A 55 2.17 -9.91 1.11
C PRO A 55 3.11 -9.98 -0.09
N SER A 56 2.59 -9.72 -1.29
CA SER A 56 3.37 -9.74 -2.54
C SER A 56 4.32 -8.56 -2.61
N VAL A 57 3.84 -7.36 -2.30
CA VAL A 57 4.70 -6.17 -2.32
C VAL A 57 5.69 -6.19 -1.16
N PHE A 58 5.29 -6.70 0.01
CA PHE A 58 6.21 -6.97 1.10
C PHE A 58 7.34 -7.87 0.57
N ARG A 59 7.06 -9.08 0.09
CA ARG A 59 8.09 -9.96 -0.47
C ARG A 59 8.97 -9.33 -1.54
N TYR A 60 8.41 -8.45 -2.37
CA TYR A 60 9.18 -7.78 -3.43
C TYR A 60 10.08 -6.66 -2.92
N VAL A 61 9.64 -5.87 -1.93
CA VAL A 61 10.46 -4.80 -1.33
C VAL A 61 11.50 -5.39 -0.39
N PHE A 62 11.13 -6.46 0.32
CA PHE A 62 12.04 -7.26 1.13
C PHE A 62 12.75 -8.28 0.24
N VAL A 63 13.52 -7.81 -0.75
CA VAL A 63 14.53 -8.65 -1.39
C VAL A 63 15.60 -8.94 -0.34
N GLN A 64 15.70 -10.21 0.03
CA GLN A 64 16.71 -10.74 0.93
C GLN A 64 18.07 -10.53 0.26
N GLU A 65 18.93 -9.67 0.82
CA GLU A 65 20.36 -9.91 0.66
C GLU A 65 20.71 -10.93 1.75
N GLU A 66 21.19 -12.11 1.34
CA GLU A 66 21.90 -12.98 2.27
C GLU A 66 23.21 -12.28 2.58
N ASP A 67 23.34 -11.71 3.78
CA ASP A 67 24.64 -11.24 4.25
C ASP A 67 25.61 -12.43 4.30
N ALA A 68 26.93 -12.20 4.25
CA ALA A 68 27.95 -13.25 4.23
C ALA A 68 27.86 -14.26 5.40
N ASP A 69 27.16 -13.88 6.47
CA ASP A 69 26.87 -14.71 7.66
C ASP A 69 25.52 -15.46 7.60
N GLY A 70 24.80 -15.41 6.46
CA GLY A 70 23.49 -16.03 6.27
C GLY A 70 22.34 -15.35 7.03
N ILE A 71 22.55 -14.13 7.53
CA ILE A 71 21.53 -13.36 8.25
C ILE A 71 20.68 -12.60 7.23
N GLN A 72 19.38 -12.90 7.18
CA GLN A 72 18.43 -12.22 6.31
C GLN A 72 18.07 -10.85 6.89
N THR A 73 18.68 -9.77 6.39
CA THR A 73 18.31 -8.42 6.81
C THR A 73 17.29 -7.80 5.83
N PRO A 74 16.11 -7.35 6.31
CA PRO A 74 15.10 -6.72 5.46
C PRO A 74 15.57 -5.34 4.98
N ARG A 75 15.73 -5.14 3.67
CA ARG A 75 16.02 -3.82 3.10
C ARG A 75 14.74 -2.96 3.08
N TYR A 76 14.61 -2.04 4.04
CA TYR A 76 13.56 -1.03 3.99
C TYR A 76 13.85 -0.01 2.87
N GLN A 77 13.24 -0.15 1.69
CA GLN A 77 13.00 1.03 0.87
C GLN A 77 11.83 1.80 1.50
N ALA A 78 12.14 2.69 2.45
CA ALA A 78 11.19 3.49 3.22
C ALA A 78 10.21 4.38 2.40
N ARG A 79 10.30 4.37 1.07
CA ARG A 79 9.57 5.30 0.22
C ARG A 79 8.19 4.84 -0.25
N THR A 80 7.86 3.55 -0.32
CA THR A 80 6.80 3.20 -1.28
C THR A 80 5.44 2.78 -0.71
N LEU A 81 5.28 2.42 0.57
CA LEU A 81 4.02 1.80 1.02
C LEU A 81 3.50 2.33 2.36
N CYS A 82 2.24 2.76 2.37
CA CYS A 82 1.53 3.23 3.56
C CYS A 82 0.85 2.04 4.28
N PHE A 83 1.54 1.33 5.20
CA PHE A 83 0.95 0.12 5.81
C PHE A 83 1.02 -0.10 7.32
N ALA A 84 1.51 0.81 8.15
CA ALA A 84 1.71 0.47 9.58
C ALA A 84 0.67 1.00 10.58
N GLU A 85 -0.19 1.98 10.25
CA GLU A 85 -0.97 2.65 11.31
C GLU A 85 -2.42 2.19 11.48
N LEU A 86 -3.00 1.41 10.56
CA LEU A 86 -4.44 1.09 10.60
C LEU A 86 -4.87 0.07 11.67
N ARG A 87 -3.93 -0.59 12.36
CA ARG A 87 -4.28 -1.57 13.41
C ARG A 87 -3.77 -1.23 14.81
N ASN A 88 -3.17 -0.06 15.00
CA ASN A 88 -2.64 0.33 16.30
C ASN A 88 -3.23 1.65 16.83
N GLN A 89 -4.44 2.00 16.38
CA GLN A 89 -5.28 3.04 16.97
C GLN A 89 -6.63 2.46 17.33
#